data_AF-A0A8T6VF54-F1
#
_entry.id   AF-A0A8T6VF54-F1
#
_cell.length_a   1.000
_cell.length_b   1.000
_cell.length_c   1.000
_cell.angle_alpha   90.00
_cell.angle_beta   90.00
_cell.angle_gamma   90.00
#
_symmetry.space_group_name_H-M   'P 1'
#
loop_
_entity.id
_entity.type
_entity.pdbx_description
1 polymer ?
#
loop_
_entity_poly.entity_id
_entity_poly.type
_entity_poly.pdbx_seq_one_letter_code
_entity_poly.pdbx_strand_id
1 'polypeptide(L)'
;MGIGIGGNCNIVLIALLLSVTALTLPSLVFAQESNSQFGEFTKIEGEQIKNNPTAQQILERIEESKRILAEMQSQQPIVTEHQKFIQEQRRIAQKNLQRELDSMSKQYEEYSPRSAFSKFVSKLNSTHHGIYWDQFNYMEEKIILAREAKQLVLDAGGSFQDAQREYIKFASMPRSEMIQTIIDLNIKHGFAEAVLQENFDQDGKLPRYENDSMAKCYGCQEYLQVRDRYYSSEDTNPYLKISEKTSQNESNIQFVTIDDHGPSKEKEVNVDETISKLENKMDELAQEMIEEDDPQRQDEILDLLRDLGQTIEELNDVNDV
;
A
#
# COMPACT_ATOMS: atom_id res chain seq x y z
N MET A 1 40.47 -9.92 44.23
CA MET A 1 40.18 -8.96 45.31
C MET A 1 39.40 -7.82 44.67
N GLY A 2 38.06 -7.90 44.64
CA GLY A 2 37.13 -7.27 45.59
C GLY A 2 36.66 -5.95 44.97
N ILE A 3 35.55 -5.89 44.23
CA ILE A 3 34.12 -5.84 44.62
C ILE A 3 33.78 -4.67 45.58
N GLY A 4 32.97 -3.74 45.06
CA GLY A 4 32.00 -2.87 45.75
C GLY A 4 31.18 -2.21 44.64
N ILE A 5 29.89 -2.48 44.39
CA ILE A 5 28.63 -2.53 45.18
C ILE A 5 28.17 -1.15 45.68
N GLY A 6 27.12 -0.67 45.02
CA GLY A 6 26.11 0.33 45.42
C GLY A 6 25.27 0.59 44.16
N GLY A 7 24.04 0.09 43.97
CA GLY A 7 22.85 0.20 44.84
C GLY A 7 22.31 1.63 44.71
N ASN A 8 21.23 1.97 44.01
CA ASN A 8 19.89 1.34 44.04
C ASN A 8 18.98 1.77 42.87
N CYS A 9 18.22 0.78 42.39
CA CYS A 9 16.76 0.79 42.22
C CYS A 9 16.09 1.75 41.23
N ASN A 10 15.77 1.24 40.04
CA ASN A 10 14.42 1.35 39.50
C ASN A 10 14.08 0.04 38.75
N ILE A 11 13.32 -0.82 39.42
CA ILE A 11 12.81 -2.10 38.94
C ILE A 11 11.42 -1.84 38.36
N VAL A 12 11.31 -1.85 37.03
CA VAL A 12 10.09 -2.14 36.26
C VAL A 12 10.59 -2.89 35.01
N LEU A 13 10.75 -4.22 35.07
CA LEU A 13 9.83 -5.20 34.45
C LEU A 13 9.27 -4.67 33.11
N ILE A 14 9.72 -5.12 31.94
CA ILE A 14 9.31 -6.40 31.31
C ILE A 14 10.28 -6.68 30.15
N ALA A 15 10.94 -7.84 30.19
CA ALA A 15 11.58 -8.48 29.05
C ALA A 15 10.90 -9.86 28.89
N LEU A 16 10.19 -10.06 27.79
CA LEU A 16 9.49 -11.29 27.38
C LEU A 16 8.97 -11.04 25.95
N LEU A 17 9.02 -11.90 24.95
CA LEU A 17 9.66 -13.19 24.67
C LEU A 17 9.45 -13.36 23.15
N LEU A 18 10.43 -13.91 22.45
CA LEU A 18 10.24 -14.47 21.11
C LEU A 18 9.21 -15.59 21.20
N SER A 19 8.01 -15.40 20.61
CA SER A 19 7.02 -16.47 20.47
C SER A 19 6.85 -16.84 19.00
N VAL A 20 7.39 -18.01 18.67
CA VAL A 20 7.12 -18.79 17.47
C VAL A 20 5.61 -19.06 17.38
N THR A 21 4.97 -18.58 16.32
CA THR A 21 3.56 -18.85 16.03
C THR A 21 3.42 -20.24 15.41
N ALA A 22 3.04 -21.21 16.25
CA ALA A 22 2.54 -22.50 15.78
C ALA A 22 1.08 -22.32 15.29
N LEU A 23 0.80 -22.79 14.08
CA LEU A 23 -0.53 -22.83 13.48
C LEU A 23 -1.50 -23.63 14.37
N THR A 24 -2.59 -23.00 14.81
CA THR A 24 -3.75 -23.69 15.39
C THR A 24 -4.84 -23.85 14.33
N LEU A 25 -5.16 -25.10 13.98
CA LEU A 25 -6.36 -25.45 13.23
C LEU A 25 -7.57 -25.40 14.19
N PRO A 26 -8.72 -24.81 13.82
CA PRO A 26 -9.92 -24.89 14.64
C PRO A 26 -10.53 -26.29 14.54
N SER A 27 -10.54 -27.03 15.64
CA SER A 27 -11.38 -28.22 15.79
C SER A 27 -12.84 -27.81 15.94
N LEU A 28 -13.69 -28.31 15.04
CA LEU A 28 -15.15 -28.24 15.12
C LEU A 28 -15.62 -28.80 16.48
N VAL A 29 -16.22 -27.93 17.31
CA VAL A 29 -16.91 -28.31 18.53
C VAL A 29 -18.32 -28.74 18.13
N PHE A 30 -18.58 -30.05 18.04
CA PHE A 30 -19.93 -30.58 18.20
C PHE A 30 -20.18 -30.77 19.69
N ALA A 31 -20.84 -29.80 20.33
CA ALA A 31 -21.49 -30.00 21.62
C ALA A 31 -22.99 -30.00 21.37
N GLN A 32 -23.56 -31.18 21.13
CA GLN A 32 -24.99 -31.38 21.21
C GLN A 32 -25.36 -31.49 22.69
N GLU A 33 -26.03 -30.46 23.21
CA GLU A 33 -26.73 -30.53 24.49
C GLU A 33 -27.79 -31.63 24.42
N SER A 34 -27.67 -32.64 25.29
CA SER A 34 -28.83 -33.38 25.76
C SER A 34 -28.66 -33.66 27.25
N ASN A 35 -29.70 -33.27 27.98
CA ASN A 35 -29.77 -33.17 29.43
C ASN A 35 -29.25 -34.41 30.16
N SER A 36 -28.37 -34.13 31.10
CA SER A 36 -27.86 -35.01 32.15
C SER A 36 -28.97 -35.52 33.06
N GLN A 37 -29.11 -36.85 33.14
CA GLN A 37 -29.48 -37.53 34.38
C GLN A 37 -28.37 -38.52 34.71
N PHE A 38 -27.24 -38.01 35.22
CA PHE A 38 -26.20 -38.82 35.83
C PHE A 38 -26.20 -38.55 37.33
N GLY A 39 -26.36 -39.65 38.08
CA GLY A 39 -26.44 -39.65 39.53
C GLY A 39 -25.17 -39.12 40.21
N GLU A 40 -25.38 -38.75 41.46
CA GLU A 40 -24.39 -38.34 42.46
C GLU A 40 -23.02 -39.02 42.31
N PHE A 41 -21.97 -38.20 42.16
CA PHE A 41 -20.59 -38.65 41.95
C PHE A 41 -20.04 -39.25 43.25
N THR A 42 -20.03 -40.57 43.35
CA THR A 42 -19.40 -41.30 44.47
C THR A 42 -17.94 -41.59 44.14
N LYS A 43 -17.02 -41.09 44.98
CA LYS A 43 -15.58 -41.30 44.86
C LYS A 43 -15.26 -42.75 45.27
N ILE A 44 -14.97 -43.62 44.29
CA ILE A 44 -14.61 -45.01 44.53
C ILE A 44 -13.13 -45.09 44.94
N GLU A 45 -12.83 -45.72 46.09
CA GLU A 45 -11.46 -45.90 46.59
C GLU A 45 -10.73 -47.10 45.96
N GLY A 46 -9.39 -47.10 46.00
CA GLY A 46 -8.51 -47.97 45.19
C GLY A 46 -8.71 -49.49 45.34
N GLU A 47 -9.22 -49.98 46.48
CA GLU A 47 -9.54 -51.41 46.63
C GLU A 47 -10.87 -51.83 45.99
N GLN A 48 -11.86 -50.92 45.97
CA GLN A 48 -13.16 -51.17 45.32
C GLN A 48 -13.03 -51.14 43.79
N ILE A 49 -12.03 -50.44 43.27
CA ILE A 49 -11.65 -50.47 41.85
C ILE A 49 -11.06 -51.84 41.46
N LYS A 50 -10.28 -52.48 42.34
CA LYS A 50 -9.72 -53.82 42.08
C LYS A 50 -10.77 -54.92 42.10
N ASN A 51 -11.83 -54.80 42.90
CA ASN A 51 -12.84 -55.84 43.03
C ASN A 51 -14.07 -55.63 42.14
N ASN A 52 -14.13 -54.51 41.39
CA ASN A 52 -15.23 -54.22 40.47
C ASN A 52 -14.81 -54.56 39.02
N PRO A 53 -15.41 -55.59 38.39
CA PRO A 53 -15.02 -56.03 37.05
C PRO A 53 -15.24 -54.95 35.98
N THR A 54 -16.23 -54.06 36.17
CA THR A 54 -16.47 -52.94 35.26
C THR A 54 -15.41 -51.85 35.40
N ALA A 55 -14.93 -51.59 36.62
CA ALA A 55 -13.86 -50.61 36.85
C ALA A 55 -12.52 -51.08 36.29
N GLN A 56 -12.22 -52.39 36.37
CA GLN A 56 -11.03 -52.98 35.75
C GLN A 56 -11.07 -52.87 34.21
N GLN A 57 -12.22 -53.16 33.59
CA GLN A 57 -12.39 -53.02 32.14
C GLN A 57 -12.23 -51.56 31.67
N ILE A 58 -12.73 -50.59 32.45
CA ILE A 58 -12.53 -49.17 32.14
C ILE A 58 -11.05 -48.79 32.24
N LEU A 59 -10.34 -49.27 33.26
CA LEU A 59 -8.90 -49.01 33.40
C LEU A 59 -8.08 -49.63 32.27
N GLU A 60 -8.39 -50.85 31.87
CA GLU A 60 -7.74 -51.55 30.77
C GLU A 60 -7.93 -50.77 29.45
N ARG A 61 -9.14 -50.27 29.19
CA ARG A 61 -9.43 -49.43 28.02
C ARG A 61 -8.75 -48.06 28.08
N ILE A 62 -8.61 -47.47 29.27
CA ILE A 62 -7.87 -46.22 29.46
C ILE A 62 -6.38 -46.42 29.17
N GLU A 63 -5.82 -47.55 29.60
CA GLU A 63 -4.41 -47.90 29.36
C GLU A 63 -4.14 -48.19 27.87
N GLU A 64 -5.04 -48.93 27.22
CA GLU A 64 -5.02 -49.16 25.78
C GLU A 64 -5.12 -47.84 24.99
N SER A 65 -6.07 -46.96 25.38
CA SER A 65 -6.22 -45.64 24.77
C SER A 65 -4.98 -44.75 24.94
N LYS A 66 -4.35 -44.77 26.13
CA LYS A 66 -3.08 -44.07 26.37
C LYS A 66 -1.95 -44.60 25.50
N ARG A 67 -1.88 -45.92 25.30
CA ARG A 67 -0.88 -46.54 24.43
C ARG A 67 -1.07 -46.13 22.97
N ILE A 68 -2.32 -46.15 22.48
CA ILE A 68 -2.67 -45.69 21.13
C ILE A 68 -2.35 -44.20 20.96
N LEU A 69 -2.66 -43.36 21.95
CA LEU A 69 -2.32 -41.93 21.93
C LEU A 69 -0.80 -41.68 21.93
N ALA A 70 -0.04 -42.43 22.73
CA ALA A 70 1.42 -42.33 22.75
C ALA A 70 2.04 -42.79 21.42
N GLU A 71 1.49 -43.85 20.81
CA GLU A 71 1.92 -44.32 19.50
C GLU A 71 1.62 -43.28 18.41
N MET A 72 0.41 -42.69 18.40
CA MET A 72 0.05 -41.61 17.48
C MET A 72 0.87 -40.32 17.68
N GLN A 73 1.25 -39.98 18.92
CA GLN A 73 2.13 -38.83 19.20
C GLN A 73 3.60 -39.10 18.84
N SER A 74 4.04 -40.36 18.90
CA SER A 74 5.42 -40.76 18.56
C SER A 74 5.65 -40.93 17.05
N GLN A 75 4.59 -41.18 16.28
CA GLN A 75 4.64 -41.17 14.83
C GLN A 75 4.68 -39.71 14.35
N GLN A 76 5.85 -39.27 13.86
CA GLN A 76 5.91 -38.09 12.99
C GLN A 76 4.79 -38.16 11.95
N PRO A 77 4.18 -37.02 11.53
CA PRO A 77 3.00 -37.03 10.69
C PRO A 77 3.25 -37.97 9.52
N ILE A 78 2.58 -39.12 9.53
CA ILE A 78 2.67 -40.09 8.44
C ILE A 78 2.03 -39.38 7.27
N VAL A 79 2.86 -38.77 6.44
CA VAL A 79 2.42 -38.15 5.19
C VAL A 79 1.94 -39.30 4.34
N THR A 80 0.63 -39.54 4.37
CA THR A 80 -0.02 -40.58 3.58
C THR A 80 0.33 -40.32 2.10
N GLU A 81 0.41 -41.37 1.28
CA GLU A 81 0.68 -41.21 -0.16
C GLU A 81 -0.28 -40.20 -0.82
N HIS A 82 -1.51 -40.11 -0.30
CA HIS A 82 -2.49 -39.09 -0.68
C HIS A 82 -2.05 -37.65 -0.30
N GLN A 83 -1.53 -37.42 0.91
CA GLN A 83 -0.99 -36.11 1.30
C GLN A 83 0.24 -35.73 0.47
N LYS A 84 1.12 -36.68 0.12
CA LYS A 84 2.25 -36.42 -0.79
C LYS A 84 1.77 -36.01 -2.17
N PHE A 85 0.77 -36.70 -2.71
CA PHE A 85 0.14 -36.36 -3.98
C PHE A 85 -0.48 -34.95 -3.93
N ILE A 86 -1.24 -34.61 -2.88
CA ILE A 86 -1.81 -33.26 -2.70
C ILE A 86 -0.70 -32.19 -2.64
N GLN A 87 0.37 -32.43 -1.89
CA GLN A 87 1.50 -31.48 -1.80
C GLN A 87 2.18 -31.30 -3.17
N GLU A 88 2.35 -32.36 -3.93
CA GLU A 88 2.91 -32.28 -5.27
C GLU A 88 2.02 -31.50 -6.23
N GLN A 89 0.69 -31.72 -6.19
CA GLN A 89 -0.26 -30.92 -6.96
C GLN A 89 -0.21 -29.44 -6.57
N ARG A 90 -0.17 -29.12 -5.28
CA ARG A 90 -0.01 -27.73 -4.79
C ARG A 90 1.28 -27.10 -5.29
N ARG A 91 2.39 -27.84 -5.26
CA ARG A 91 3.69 -27.38 -5.75
C ARG A 91 3.67 -27.11 -7.25
N ILE A 92 3.04 -27.98 -8.03
CA ILE A 92 2.87 -27.79 -9.48
C ILE A 92 2.00 -26.57 -9.76
N ALA A 93 0.88 -26.43 -9.05
CA ALA A 93 -0.02 -25.28 -9.18
C ALA A 93 0.70 -23.97 -8.84
N GLN A 94 1.43 -23.90 -7.72
CA GLN A 94 2.24 -22.73 -7.35
C GLN A 94 3.30 -22.41 -8.40
N LYS A 95 3.97 -23.42 -8.96
CA LYS A 95 4.96 -23.21 -10.02
C LYS A 95 4.33 -22.67 -11.30
N ASN A 96 3.15 -23.17 -11.67
CA ASN A 96 2.42 -22.71 -12.84
C ASN A 96 1.93 -21.27 -12.65
N LEU A 97 1.34 -20.98 -11.49
CA LEU A 97 0.93 -19.64 -11.10
C LEU A 97 2.11 -18.67 -11.14
N GLN A 98 3.25 -19.02 -10.55
CA GLN A 98 4.43 -18.15 -10.60
C GLN A 98 4.89 -17.89 -12.04
N ARG A 99 4.90 -18.93 -12.89
CA ARG A 99 5.27 -18.76 -14.30
C ARG A 99 4.31 -17.84 -15.04
N GLU A 100 3.00 -17.96 -14.78
CA GLU A 100 1.98 -17.11 -15.38
C GLU A 100 2.13 -15.67 -14.89
N LEU A 101 2.35 -15.46 -13.60
CA LEU A 101 2.63 -14.13 -13.04
C LEU A 101 3.89 -13.51 -13.64
N ASP A 102 4.98 -14.28 -13.77
CA ASP A 102 6.22 -13.80 -14.39
C ASP A 102 6.02 -13.45 -15.87
N SER A 103 5.27 -14.30 -16.59
CA SER A 103 4.93 -14.06 -18.00
C SER A 103 4.08 -12.81 -18.17
N MET A 104 3.06 -12.65 -17.34
CA MET A 104 2.19 -11.47 -17.32
C MET A 104 3.02 -10.22 -16.98
N SER A 105 3.82 -10.26 -15.92
CA SER A 105 4.70 -9.14 -15.53
C SER A 105 5.63 -8.71 -16.67
N LYS A 106 6.14 -9.66 -17.46
CA LYS A 106 7.00 -9.36 -18.61
C LYS A 106 6.21 -8.78 -19.79
N GLN A 107 5.01 -9.28 -20.06
CA GLN A 107 4.14 -8.74 -21.11
C GLN A 107 3.74 -7.30 -20.82
N TYR A 108 3.48 -6.97 -19.55
CA TYR A 108 3.05 -5.65 -19.12
C TYR A 108 4.19 -4.75 -18.62
N GLU A 109 5.46 -5.14 -18.80
CA GLU A 109 6.62 -4.38 -18.33
C GLU A 109 6.66 -2.96 -18.90
N GLU A 110 6.28 -2.80 -20.17
CA GLU A 110 6.22 -1.51 -20.86
C GLU A 110 5.15 -0.56 -20.29
N TYR A 111 4.10 -1.13 -19.69
CA TYR A 111 3.01 -0.41 -19.04
C TYR A 111 3.22 -0.25 -17.54
N SER A 112 4.36 -0.70 -17.01
CA SER A 112 4.69 -0.47 -15.61
C SER A 112 4.82 1.05 -15.33
N PRO A 113 4.52 1.50 -14.11
CA PRO A 113 4.67 2.90 -13.73
C PRO A 113 6.08 3.44 -14.02
N ARG A 114 7.10 2.61 -13.83
CA ARG A 114 8.50 2.96 -14.08
C ARG A 114 8.80 3.14 -15.57
N SER A 115 8.27 2.26 -16.44
CA SER A 115 8.39 2.39 -17.89
C SER A 115 7.65 3.60 -18.43
N ALA A 116 6.42 3.84 -17.96
CA ALA A 116 5.64 5.03 -18.29
C ALA A 116 6.36 6.31 -17.86
N PHE A 117 6.89 6.33 -16.63
CA PHE A 117 7.64 7.47 -16.11
C PHE A 117 8.95 7.71 -16.88
N SER A 118 9.66 6.65 -17.26
CA SER A 118 10.86 6.76 -18.12
C SER A 118 10.56 7.42 -19.46
N LYS A 119 9.41 7.09 -20.09
CA LYS A 119 8.95 7.73 -21.33
C LYS A 119 8.57 9.20 -21.13
N PHE A 120 8.09 9.57 -19.95
CA PHE A 120 7.84 10.96 -19.59
C PHE A 120 9.15 11.73 -19.42
N VAL A 121 10.08 11.22 -18.59
CA VAL A 121 11.36 11.88 -18.29
C VAL A 121 12.22 12.04 -19.54
N SER A 122 12.20 11.09 -20.48
CA SER A 122 12.99 11.16 -21.72
C SER A 122 12.64 12.36 -22.61
N LYS A 123 11.44 12.93 -22.47
CA LYS A 123 11.00 14.13 -23.20
C LYS A 123 11.50 15.44 -22.56
N LEU A 124 11.98 15.38 -21.32
CA LEU A 124 12.46 16.54 -20.57
C LEU A 124 13.95 16.78 -20.83
N ASN A 125 14.42 17.97 -20.46
CA ASN A 125 15.84 18.30 -20.52
C ASN A 125 16.63 17.40 -19.55
N SER A 126 17.72 16.79 -20.05
CA SER A 126 18.57 15.84 -19.31
C SER A 126 19.11 16.40 -18.01
N THR A 127 19.34 17.71 -17.90
CA THR A 127 19.77 18.38 -16.67
C THR A 127 18.83 18.12 -15.48
N HIS A 128 17.53 17.91 -15.75
CA HIS A 128 16.53 17.74 -14.69
C HIS A 128 16.12 16.27 -14.48
N HIS A 129 16.63 15.33 -15.27
CA HIS A 129 16.22 13.92 -15.16
C HIS A 129 16.45 13.34 -13.76
N GLY A 130 17.57 13.71 -13.13
CA GLY A 130 17.94 13.21 -11.80
C GLY A 130 16.90 13.55 -10.73
N ILE A 131 16.42 14.78 -10.68
CA ILE A 131 15.43 15.19 -9.68
C ILE A 131 14.09 14.49 -9.88
N TYR A 132 13.64 14.31 -11.13
CA TYR A 132 12.40 13.59 -11.41
C TYR A 132 12.49 12.11 -11.03
N TRP A 133 13.62 11.46 -11.35
CA TRP A 133 13.84 10.06 -10.96
C TRP A 133 13.88 9.87 -9.45
N ASP A 134 14.51 10.79 -8.72
CA ASP A 134 14.52 10.71 -7.26
C ASP A 134 13.14 10.94 -6.64
N GLN A 135 12.34 11.87 -7.18
CA GLN A 135 10.94 12.04 -6.77
C GLN A 135 10.13 10.76 -7.00
N PHE A 136 10.30 10.13 -8.17
CA PHE A 136 9.63 8.88 -8.49
C PHE A 136 10.06 7.76 -7.55
N ASN A 137 11.36 7.57 -7.32
CA ASN A 137 11.88 6.53 -6.44
C ASN A 137 11.36 6.72 -5.00
N TYR A 138 11.27 7.95 -4.52
CA TYR A 138 10.69 8.24 -3.19
C TYR A 138 9.22 7.80 -3.10
N MET A 139 8.42 8.13 -4.11
CA MET A 139 7.02 7.71 -4.19
C MET A 139 6.88 6.19 -4.31
N GLU A 140 7.75 5.55 -5.09
CA GLU A 140 7.79 4.10 -5.25
C GLU A 140 8.10 3.40 -3.92
N GLU A 141 9.07 3.89 -3.17
CA GLU A 141 9.41 3.38 -1.83
C GLU A 141 8.25 3.50 -0.85
N LYS A 142 7.55 4.64 -0.82
CA LYS A 142 6.34 4.83 0.00
C LYS A 142 5.24 3.82 -0.35
N ILE A 143 5.04 3.55 -1.65
CA ILE A 143 4.06 2.56 -2.12
C ILE A 143 4.47 1.14 -1.73
N ILE A 144 5.76 0.79 -1.80
CA ILE A 144 6.27 -0.51 -1.35
C ILE A 144 5.98 -0.69 0.14
N LEU A 145 6.34 0.28 0.98
CA LEU A 145 6.06 0.24 2.41
C LEU A 145 4.56 0.14 2.71
N ALA A 146 3.72 0.85 1.95
CA ALA A 146 2.27 0.78 2.09
C ALA A 146 1.70 -0.60 1.75
N ARG A 147 2.23 -1.25 0.70
CA ARG A 147 1.84 -2.62 0.32
C ARG A 147 2.27 -3.63 1.38
N GLU A 148 3.47 -3.50 1.93
CA GLU A 148 3.96 -4.33 3.02
C GLU A 148 3.10 -4.18 4.28
N ALA A 149 2.78 -2.94 4.68
CA ALA A 149 1.91 -2.68 5.82
C ALA A 149 0.50 -3.26 5.62
N LYS A 150 -0.06 -3.13 4.41
CA LYS A 150 -1.33 -3.76 4.05
C LYS A 150 -1.27 -5.29 4.19
N GLN A 151 -0.22 -5.91 3.63
CA GLN A 151 -0.06 -7.36 3.66
C GLN A 151 0.09 -7.88 5.09
N LEU A 152 0.82 -7.16 5.95
CA LEU A 152 0.98 -7.52 7.35
C LEU A 152 -0.35 -7.59 8.11
N VAL A 153 -1.28 -6.66 7.83
CA VAL A 153 -2.62 -6.69 8.44
C VAL A 153 -3.43 -7.89 7.93
N LEU A 154 -3.36 -8.18 6.62
CA LEU A 154 -4.05 -9.33 6.04
C LEU A 154 -3.52 -10.66 6.58
N ASP A 155 -2.19 -10.80 6.70
CA ASP A 155 -1.53 -11.99 7.23
C ASP A 155 -1.85 -12.22 8.72
N ALA A 156 -2.08 -11.15 9.47
CA ALA A 156 -2.53 -11.20 10.86
C ALA A 156 -4.03 -11.55 11.01
N GLY A 157 -4.76 -11.74 9.91
CA GLY A 157 -6.20 -12.00 9.91
C GLY A 157 -7.08 -10.76 10.12
N GLY A 158 -6.53 -9.57 9.90
CA GLY A 158 -7.26 -8.31 9.97
C GLY A 158 -8.27 -8.15 8.82
N SER A 159 -9.21 -7.22 8.98
CA SER A 159 -10.20 -6.93 7.94
C SER A 159 -9.54 -6.20 6.76
N PHE A 160 -10.16 -6.31 5.57
CA PHE A 160 -9.74 -5.54 4.40
C PHE A 160 -9.75 -4.03 4.67
N GLN A 161 -10.72 -3.53 5.45
CA GLN A 161 -10.84 -2.12 5.80
C GLN A 161 -9.67 -1.64 6.65
N ASP A 162 -9.20 -2.46 7.59
CA ASP A 162 -8.04 -2.14 8.43
C ASP A 162 -6.75 -2.17 7.60
N ALA A 163 -6.62 -3.16 6.71
CA ALA A 163 -5.48 -3.26 5.80
C ALA A 163 -5.41 -2.06 4.84
N GLN A 164 -6.55 -1.62 4.32
CA GLN A 164 -6.65 -0.43 3.47
C GLN A 164 -6.31 0.85 4.23
N ARG A 165 -6.71 0.96 5.51
CA ARG A 165 -6.35 2.11 6.36
C ARG A 165 -4.84 2.21 6.58
N GLU A 166 -4.18 1.10 6.88
CA GLU A 166 -2.72 1.08 7.01
C GLU A 166 -2.03 1.36 5.68
N TYR A 167 -2.54 0.83 4.55
CA TYR A 167 -2.04 1.22 3.22
C TYR A 167 -2.08 2.73 3.02
N ILE A 168 -3.24 3.37 3.22
CA ILE A 168 -3.41 4.81 3.02
C ILE A 168 -2.46 5.58 3.92
N LYS A 169 -2.33 5.18 5.18
CA LYS A 169 -1.45 5.83 6.15
C LYS A 169 0.01 5.86 5.71
N PHE A 170 0.55 4.76 5.20
CA PHE A 170 1.93 4.68 4.73
C PHE A 170 2.14 5.27 3.33
N ALA A 171 1.13 5.16 2.46
CA ALA A 171 1.15 5.77 1.13
C ALA A 171 1.01 7.30 1.18
N SER A 172 0.36 7.83 2.22
CA SER A 172 0.14 9.26 2.40
C SER A 172 1.44 9.99 2.73
N MET A 173 1.58 11.21 2.18
CA MET A 173 2.69 12.11 2.48
C MET A 173 2.13 13.38 3.15
N PRO A 174 2.47 13.65 4.42
CA PRO A 174 2.12 14.92 5.04
C PRO A 174 2.86 16.07 4.34
N ARG A 175 2.24 17.25 4.34
CA ARG A 175 2.78 18.44 3.66
C ARG A 175 4.22 18.77 4.07
N SER A 176 4.54 18.65 5.36
CA SER A 176 5.88 18.91 5.88
C SER A 176 6.94 17.96 5.30
N GLU A 177 6.61 16.67 5.16
CA GLU A 177 7.49 15.67 4.54
C GLU A 177 7.69 15.98 3.05
N MET A 178 6.64 16.36 2.34
CA MET A 178 6.73 16.78 0.93
C MET A 178 7.65 17.99 0.76
N ILE A 179 7.48 19.03 1.58
CA ILE A 179 8.32 20.22 1.54
C ILE A 179 9.78 19.85 1.80
N GLN A 180 10.05 19.07 2.84
CA GLN A 180 11.41 18.65 3.18
C GLN A 180 12.04 17.84 2.05
N THR A 181 11.30 16.89 1.48
CA THR A 181 11.77 16.07 0.35
C THR A 181 12.12 16.95 -0.85
N ILE A 182 11.30 17.93 -1.18
CA ILE A 182 11.57 18.87 -2.28
C ILE A 182 12.82 19.70 -1.99
N ILE A 183 13.00 20.19 -0.76
CA ILE A 183 14.20 20.93 -0.35
C ILE A 183 15.45 20.07 -0.54
N ASP A 184 15.43 18.85 0.00
CA ASP A 184 16.56 17.93 -0.05
C ASP A 184 16.93 17.58 -1.49
N LEU A 185 15.95 17.37 -2.36
CA LEU A 185 16.18 17.10 -3.77
C LEU A 185 16.72 18.31 -4.54
N ASN A 186 16.21 19.51 -4.27
CA ASN A 186 16.74 20.72 -4.89
C ASN A 186 18.19 21.00 -4.48
N ILE A 187 18.54 20.74 -3.22
CA ILE A 187 19.92 20.84 -2.74
C ILE A 187 20.79 19.76 -3.41
N LYS A 188 20.34 18.50 -3.39
CA LYS A 188 21.07 17.35 -3.97
C LYS A 188 21.43 17.56 -5.44
N HIS A 189 20.51 18.13 -6.23
CA HIS A 189 20.71 18.36 -7.66
C HIS A 189 21.25 19.76 -8.01
N GLY A 190 21.58 20.58 -7.01
CA GLY A 190 22.18 21.90 -7.21
C GLY A 190 21.23 22.97 -7.75
N PHE A 191 19.91 22.77 -7.60
CA PHE A 191 18.89 23.78 -7.94
C PHE A 191 18.66 24.80 -6.82
N ALA A 192 19.11 24.49 -5.60
CA ALA A 192 19.08 25.42 -4.48
C ALA A 192 20.30 25.26 -3.57
N GLU A 193 20.68 26.36 -2.92
CA GLU A 193 21.69 26.33 -1.86
C GLU A 193 21.04 26.08 -0.50
N ALA A 194 21.66 25.25 0.33
CA ALA A 194 21.17 24.93 1.66
C ALA A 194 20.95 26.19 2.52
N VAL A 195 21.89 27.14 2.45
CA VAL A 195 21.84 28.41 3.19
C VAL A 195 20.63 29.26 2.79
N LEU A 196 20.20 29.17 1.51
CA LEU A 196 19.00 29.87 1.05
C LEU A 196 17.74 29.17 1.56
N GLN A 197 17.73 27.83 1.53
CA GLN A 197 16.61 27.00 1.97
C GLN A 197 16.34 27.10 3.48
N GLU A 198 17.37 27.35 4.30
CA GLU A 198 17.22 27.63 5.75
C GLU A 198 16.38 28.87 6.06
N ASN A 199 16.15 29.76 5.09
CA ASN A 199 15.33 30.95 5.32
C ASN A 199 13.83 30.68 5.21
N PHE A 200 13.41 29.48 4.76
CA PHE A 200 12.01 29.10 4.70
C PHE A 200 11.59 28.41 6.02
N ASP A 201 10.36 28.68 6.47
CA ASP A 201 9.75 27.97 7.57
C ASP A 201 9.28 26.56 7.17
N GLN A 202 8.77 25.80 8.14
CA GLN A 202 8.24 24.43 7.93
C GLN A 202 7.08 24.35 6.92
N ASP A 203 6.43 25.48 6.60
CA ASP A 203 5.35 25.57 5.61
C ASP A 203 5.86 26.01 4.23
N GLY A 204 7.17 26.23 4.07
CA GLY A 204 7.81 26.70 2.87
C GLY A 204 7.62 28.20 2.63
N LYS A 205 7.44 29.00 3.69
CA LYS A 205 7.24 30.45 3.60
C LYS A 205 8.44 31.20 4.12
N LEU A 206 8.73 32.33 3.48
CA LEU A 206 9.70 33.29 4.02
C LEU A 206 9.07 34.10 5.17
N PRO A 207 9.87 34.51 6.17
CA PRO A 207 9.45 35.44 7.20
C PRO A 207 8.80 36.68 6.59
N ARG A 208 7.60 37.03 7.08
CA ARG A 208 6.91 38.25 6.69
C ARG A 208 7.37 39.38 7.58
N TYR A 209 7.73 40.50 6.95
CA TYR A 209 8.14 41.71 7.65
C TYR A 209 7.06 42.78 7.44
N GLU A 210 6.73 43.51 8.49
CA GLU A 210 5.72 44.60 8.46
C GLU A 210 6.20 45.79 7.61
N ASN A 211 7.51 45.91 7.38
CA ASN A 211 8.12 47.00 6.63
C ASN A 211 9.35 46.51 5.84
N ASP A 212 9.57 47.15 4.68
CA ASP A 212 10.67 46.83 3.77
C ASP A 212 12.06 47.03 4.39
N SER A 213 12.17 47.89 5.41
CA SER A 213 13.42 48.15 6.12
C SER A 213 13.87 47.01 7.05
N MET A 214 12.95 46.15 7.50
CA MET A 214 13.28 44.94 8.27
C MET A 214 13.39 43.71 7.38
N ALA A 215 13.00 43.81 6.11
CA ALA A 215 13.09 42.70 5.18
C ALA A 215 14.55 42.30 4.95
N LYS A 216 14.91 41.10 5.43
CA LYS A 216 16.22 40.51 5.15
C LYS A 216 16.32 40.26 3.65
N CYS A 217 17.32 40.86 2.99
CA CYS A 217 17.57 40.55 1.59
C CYS A 217 18.33 39.23 1.47
N TYR A 218 17.66 38.21 0.94
CA TYR A 218 18.24 36.91 0.67
C TYR A 218 18.93 36.94 -0.70
N GLY A 219 20.24 36.69 -0.76
CA GLY A 219 21.01 36.67 -2.02
C GLY A 219 21.50 38.03 -2.53
N CYS A 220 21.33 39.13 -1.76
CA CYS A 220 21.77 40.46 -2.20
C CYS A 220 23.29 40.55 -2.39
N GLN A 221 24.08 39.91 -1.52
CA GLN A 221 25.54 39.97 -1.60
C GLN A 221 26.05 39.36 -2.89
N GLU A 222 25.54 38.18 -3.26
CA GLU A 222 25.87 37.48 -4.49
C GLU A 222 25.39 38.27 -5.71
N TYR A 223 24.16 38.80 -5.67
CA TYR A 223 23.64 39.68 -6.73
C TYR A 223 24.53 40.91 -6.94
N LEU A 224 24.92 41.59 -5.86
CA LEU A 224 25.78 42.77 -5.93
C LEU A 224 27.16 42.40 -6.51
N GLN A 225 27.73 41.26 -6.13
CA GLN A 225 29.00 40.79 -6.69
C GLN A 225 28.92 40.44 -8.18
N VAL A 226 27.85 39.80 -8.62
CA VAL A 226 27.61 39.48 -10.05
C VAL A 226 27.36 40.77 -10.84
N ARG A 227 26.52 41.65 -10.31
CA ARG A 227 26.23 42.98 -10.87
C ARG A 227 27.52 43.77 -11.03
N ASP A 228 28.31 43.88 -9.97
CA ASP A 228 29.56 44.64 -9.98
C ASP A 228 30.56 44.01 -10.95
N ARG A 229 30.65 42.68 -11.04
CA ARG A 229 31.45 41.98 -12.07
C ARG A 229 30.98 42.31 -13.49
N TYR A 230 29.67 42.35 -13.72
CA TYR A 230 29.06 42.65 -15.02
C TYR A 230 29.27 44.12 -15.46
N TYR A 231 29.20 45.07 -14.52
CA TYR A 231 29.49 46.48 -14.81
C TYR A 231 30.98 46.83 -14.80
N SER A 232 31.84 45.99 -14.21
CA SER A 232 33.29 46.14 -14.25
C SER A 232 33.92 45.61 -15.55
N SER A 233 33.21 44.79 -16.32
CA SER A 233 33.62 44.38 -17.67
C SER A 233 33.16 45.42 -18.68
N GLU A 234 33.93 46.48 -18.87
CA GLU A 234 33.59 47.62 -19.75
C GLU A 234 33.45 47.30 -21.26
N ASP A 235 33.62 46.05 -21.73
CA ASP A 235 33.80 45.78 -23.17
C ASP A 235 32.78 44.86 -23.88
N THR A 236 31.71 44.35 -23.23
CA THR A 236 30.78 43.43 -23.94
C THR A 236 29.31 43.53 -23.55
N ASN A 237 28.70 44.72 -23.56
CA ASN A 237 27.23 44.81 -23.53
C ASN A 237 26.64 45.24 -24.89
N PRO A 238 26.17 44.31 -25.74
CA PRO A 238 25.57 44.62 -27.04
C PRO A 238 24.20 45.32 -26.95
N TYR A 239 23.58 45.41 -25.77
CA TYR A 239 22.24 46.00 -25.60
C TYR A 239 22.25 47.47 -25.15
N LEU A 240 23.38 48.02 -24.70
CA LEU A 240 23.51 49.45 -24.38
C LEU A 240 23.66 50.36 -25.62
N LYS A 241 23.82 49.79 -26.84
CA LYS A 241 23.87 50.57 -28.09
C LYS A 241 22.49 51.00 -28.63
N ILE A 242 21.39 50.57 -28.03
CA ILE A 242 20.05 50.74 -28.63
C ILE A 242 19.26 51.92 -28.04
N SER A 243 19.64 52.50 -26.89
CA SER A 243 18.77 53.48 -26.22
C SER A 243 18.88 54.94 -26.69
N GLU A 244 19.56 55.26 -27.79
CA GLU A 244 19.64 56.66 -28.29
C GLU A 244 18.85 56.93 -29.58
N LYS A 245 18.08 55.97 -30.11
CA LYS A 245 17.23 56.23 -31.30
C LYS A 245 15.86 55.55 -31.25
N THR A 246 15.06 55.84 -30.23
CA THR A 246 13.59 55.69 -30.31
C THR A 246 12.90 56.51 -29.23
N SER A 247 13.04 57.83 -29.33
CA SER A 247 11.97 58.73 -28.90
C SER A 247 11.06 58.91 -30.12
N GLN A 248 9.76 58.72 -29.93
CA GLN A 248 8.68 58.72 -30.93
C GLN A 248 8.44 57.42 -31.70
N ASN A 249 7.78 56.46 -31.04
CA ASN A 249 6.56 55.90 -31.60
C ASN A 249 5.75 55.24 -30.48
N GLU A 250 4.62 55.84 -30.14
CA GLU A 250 3.61 55.25 -29.26
C GLU A 250 3.11 53.95 -29.90
N SER A 251 3.49 52.80 -29.33
CA SER A 251 2.87 51.55 -29.68
C SER A 251 1.51 51.47 -29.00
N ASN A 252 0.46 51.71 -29.80
CA ASN A 252 -0.90 51.24 -29.55
C ASN A 252 -0.83 49.73 -29.23
N ILE A 253 -0.92 49.37 -27.95
CA ILE A 253 -1.22 48.00 -27.55
C ILE A 253 -2.73 47.85 -27.69
N GLN A 254 -3.16 47.27 -28.81
CA GLN A 254 -4.53 46.85 -29.00
C GLN A 254 -4.72 45.54 -28.23
N PHE A 255 -5.50 45.58 -27.15
CA PHE A 255 -5.92 44.37 -26.45
C PHE A 255 -6.80 43.54 -27.40
N VAL A 256 -6.33 42.34 -27.76
CA VAL A 256 -7.16 41.35 -28.43
C VAL A 256 -8.09 40.77 -27.37
N THR A 257 -9.36 41.15 -27.42
CA THR A 257 -10.43 40.42 -26.74
C THR A 257 -10.53 39.03 -27.36
N ILE A 258 -10.28 38.01 -26.55
CA ILE A 258 -10.59 36.62 -26.90
C ILE A 258 -12.11 36.50 -26.82
N ASP A 259 -12.74 36.17 -27.94
CA ASP A 259 -14.17 35.92 -28.01
C ASP A 259 -14.55 34.74 -27.12
N ASP A 260 -15.47 35.03 -26.22
CA ASP A 260 -16.15 34.10 -25.31
C ASP A 260 -16.89 33.04 -26.14
N HIS A 261 -16.27 31.88 -26.33
CA HIS A 261 -16.94 30.70 -26.84
C HIS A 261 -17.77 30.09 -25.72
N GLY A 262 -19.04 30.52 -25.68
CA GLY A 262 -20.04 30.03 -24.74
C GLY A 262 -20.18 28.51 -24.77
N PRO A 263 -20.64 27.91 -23.66
CA PRO A 263 -20.67 26.47 -23.49
C PRO A 263 -21.68 25.84 -24.46
N SER A 264 -21.18 24.95 -25.32
CA SER A 264 -22.00 24.01 -26.08
C SER A 264 -22.75 23.12 -25.10
N LYS A 265 -24.08 23.14 -25.20
CA LYS A 265 -24.96 22.21 -24.48
C LYS A 265 -24.85 20.82 -25.09
N GLU A 266 -23.88 20.03 -24.63
CA GLU A 266 -23.98 18.58 -24.75
C GLU A 266 -24.85 18.05 -23.61
N LYS A 267 -25.77 17.14 -23.95
CA LYS A 267 -26.54 16.41 -22.96
C LYS A 267 -25.57 15.47 -22.24
N GLU A 268 -25.13 15.88 -21.07
CA GLU A 268 -24.42 15.06 -20.11
C GLU A 268 -25.32 13.86 -19.74
N VAL A 269 -25.12 12.72 -20.40
CA VAL A 269 -25.60 11.43 -19.91
C VAL A 269 -24.69 11.11 -18.74
N ASN A 270 -25.24 11.08 -17.53
CA ASN A 270 -24.50 10.78 -16.32
C ASN A 270 -23.98 9.33 -16.38
N VAL A 271 -22.77 9.15 -16.92
CA VAL A 271 -22.14 7.85 -17.16
C VAL A 271 -21.93 7.11 -15.84
N ASP A 272 -21.62 7.83 -14.76
CA ASP A 272 -21.45 7.28 -13.42
C ASP A 272 -22.73 6.64 -12.86
N GLU A 273 -23.90 7.22 -13.15
CA GLU A 273 -25.18 6.64 -12.74
C GLU A 273 -25.50 5.35 -13.53
N THR A 274 -25.03 5.27 -14.77
CA THR A 274 -25.22 4.10 -15.65
C THR A 274 -24.32 2.94 -15.23
N ILE A 275 -23.04 3.23 -14.93
CA ILE A 275 -22.07 2.25 -14.42
C ILE A 275 -22.55 1.68 -13.08
N SER A 276 -22.98 2.53 -12.14
CA SER A 276 -23.47 2.07 -10.85
C SER A 276 -24.71 1.17 -10.96
N LYS A 277 -25.60 1.40 -11.94
CA LYS A 277 -26.74 0.51 -12.19
C LYS A 277 -26.33 -0.85 -12.79
N LEU A 278 -25.27 -0.87 -13.60
CA LEU A 278 -24.73 -2.10 -14.20
C LEU A 278 -24.00 -2.94 -13.15
N GLU A 279 -23.21 -2.32 -12.27
CA GLU A 279 -22.53 -3.00 -11.16
C GLU A 279 -23.52 -3.66 -10.20
N ASN A 280 -24.58 -2.94 -9.79
CA ASN A 280 -25.64 -3.51 -8.95
C ASN A 280 -26.34 -4.71 -9.60
N LYS A 281 -26.52 -4.68 -10.93
CA LYS A 281 -27.14 -5.78 -11.66
C LYS A 281 -26.21 -6.99 -11.80
N MET A 282 -24.90 -6.76 -11.86
CA MET A 282 -23.88 -7.81 -11.79
C MET A 282 -23.91 -8.54 -10.44
N ASP A 283 -24.04 -7.78 -9.34
CA ASP A 283 -24.15 -8.35 -7.99
C ASP A 283 -25.44 -9.15 -7.81
N GLU A 284 -26.56 -8.68 -8.35
CA GLU A 284 -27.84 -9.41 -8.36
C GLU A 284 -27.74 -10.75 -9.13
N LEU A 285 -27.13 -10.74 -10.32
CA LEU A 285 -26.95 -11.95 -11.14
C LEU A 285 -25.95 -12.93 -10.52
N ALA A 286 -24.90 -12.43 -9.87
CA ALA A 286 -23.95 -13.28 -9.14
C ALA A 286 -24.63 -13.98 -7.95
N GLN A 287 -25.54 -13.27 -7.25
CA GLN A 287 -26.34 -13.86 -6.18
C GLN A 287 -27.36 -14.88 -6.72
N GLU A 288 -28.01 -14.60 -7.85
CA GLU A 288 -28.93 -15.55 -8.51
C GLU A 288 -28.19 -16.83 -8.94
N MET A 289 -26.95 -16.72 -9.43
CA MET A 289 -26.11 -17.87 -9.78
C MET A 289 -25.77 -18.78 -8.58
N ILE A 290 -25.60 -18.19 -7.38
CA ILE A 290 -25.31 -18.94 -6.14
C ILE A 290 -26.55 -19.70 -5.65
N GLU A 291 -27.73 -19.15 -5.91
CA GLU A 291 -29.02 -19.70 -5.47
C GLU A 291 -29.67 -20.64 -6.50
N GLU A 292 -29.18 -20.66 -7.74
CA GLU A 292 -29.69 -21.48 -8.83
C GLU A 292 -29.08 -22.89 -8.81
N ASP A 293 -29.92 -23.92 -8.82
CA ASP A 293 -29.51 -25.34 -8.79
C ASP A 293 -29.45 -25.97 -10.19
N ASP A 294 -30.04 -25.32 -11.21
CA ASP A 294 -30.03 -25.80 -12.60
C ASP A 294 -28.75 -25.39 -13.36
N PRO A 295 -27.89 -26.34 -13.76
CA PRO A 295 -26.63 -26.05 -14.45
C PRO A 295 -26.82 -25.37 -15.82
N GLN A 296 -27.94 -25.57 -16.52
CA GLN A 296 -28.19 -24.87 -17.78
C GLN A 296 -28.49 -23.38 -17.55
N ARG A 297 -29.19 -23.07 -16.46
CA ARG A 297 -29.54 -21.71 -16.09
C ARG A 297 -28.34 -20.97 -15.48
N GLN A 298 -27.44 -21.69 -14.79
CA GLN A 298 -26.14 -21.14 -14.37
C GLN A 298 -25.26 -20.73 -15.56
N ASP A 299 -25.21 -21.54 -16.63
CA ASP A 299 -24.46 -21.20 -17.85
C ASP A 299 -25.05 -19.95 -18.53
N GLU A 300 -26.38 -19.81 -18.59
CA GLU A 300 -27.03 -18.60 -19.11
C GLU A 300 -26.72 -17.34 -18.27
N ILE A 301 -26.69 -17.47 -16.94
CA ILE A 301 -26.33 -16.36 -16.04
C ILE A 301 -24.85 -15.98 -16.20
N LEU A 302 -23.96 -16.96 -16.42
CA LEU A 302 -22.54 -16.72 -16.68
C LEU A 302 -22.30 -15.96 -17.99
N ASP A 303 -23.03 -16.31 -19.05
CA ASP A 303 -22.96 -15.58 -20.33
C ASP A 303 -23.47 -14.14 -20.16
N LEU A 304 -24.55 -13.93 -19.42
CA LEU A 304 -25.06 -12.58 -19.10
C LEU A 304 -24.07 -11.75 -18.28
N LEU A 305 -23.40 -12.35 -17.29
CA LEU A 305 -22.36 -11.69 -16.50
C LEU A 305 -21.15 -11.29 -17.35
N ARG A 306 -20.76 -12.13 -18.32
CA ARG A 306 -19.68 -11.83 -19.26
C ARG A 306 -20.03 -10.66 -20.17
N ASP A 307 -21.25 -10.64 -20.73
CA ASP A 307 -21.71 -9.56 -21.61
C ASP A 307 -21.83 -8.23 -20.85
N LEU A 308 -22.27 -8.26 -19.59
CA LEU A 308 -22.34 -7.08 -18.72
C LEU A 308 -20.94 -6.53 -18.40
N GLY A 309 -19.98 -7.41 -18.12
CA GLY A 309 -18.59 -7.03 -17.88
C GLY A 309 -17.96 -6.34 -19.09
N GLN A 310 -18.18 -6.86 -20.31
CA GLN A 310 -17.71 -6.23 -21.55
C GLN A 310 -18.34 -4.85 -21.77
N THR A 311 -19.63 -4.70 -21.46
CA THR A 311 -20.34 -3.41 -21.61
C THR A 311 -19.80 -2.35 -20.65
N ILE A 312 -19.43 -2.72 -19.42
CA ILE A 312 -18.82 -1.80 -18.45
C ILE A 312 -17.40 -1.40 -18.91
N GLU A 313 -16.63 -2.32 -19.47
CA GLU A 313 -15.30 -2.06 -20.02
C GLU A 313 -15.35 -1.08 -21.20
N GLU A 314 -16.29 -1.29 -22.14
CA GLU A 314 -16.52 -0.37 -23.26
C GLU A 314 -16.97 1.03 -22.80
N LEU A 315 -17.77 1.14 -21.74
CA LEU A 315 -18.21 2.43 -21.20
C LEU A 315 -17.09 3.18 -20.45
N ASN A 316 -16.17 2.46 -19.82
CA ASN A 316 -14.99 3.06 -19.18
C ASN A 316 -13.98 3.56 -20.22
N ASP A 317 -13.77 2.82 -21.32
CA ASP A 317 -12.88 3.22 -22.41
C ASP A 317 -13.36 4.52 -23.13
N VAL A 318 -14.66 4.78 -23.14
CA VAL A 318 -15.25 6.00 -23.74
C VAL A 318 -15.06 7.23 -22.83
N ASN A 319 -14.87 7.05 -21.52
CA ASN A 319 -14.66 8.15 -20.56
C ASN A 319 -13.20 8.62 -20.45
N ASP A 320 -12.23 7.86 -21.00
CA ASP A 320 -10.79 8.15 -20.91
C ASP A 320 -10.21 8.91 -22.15
N VAL A 321 -11.07 9.45 -23.04
CA VAL A 321 -10.70 10.27 -24.23
C VAL A 321 -11.07 11.74 -24.05
#